data_AF-A0A917RDM5-F1
#
_entry.id   AF-A0A917RDM5-F1
#
_cell.length_a   1.000
_cell.length_b   1.000
_cell.length_c   1.000
_cell.angle_alpha   90.00
_cell.angle_beta   90.00
_cell.angle_gamma   90.00
#
_symmetry.space_group_name_H-M   'P 1'
#
loop_
_entity.id
_entity.type
_entity.pdbx_description
1 polymer ?
#
loop_
_entity_poly.entity_id
_entity_poly.type
_entity_poly.pdbx_seq_one_letter_code
_entity_poly.pdbx_strand_id
1 'polypeptide(L)'
;MDDRRITVDPDGYDAAMEALVMDDPHPNGSVEDSPSHWLRRALYAYEWAKQTCLYADDHSSAREMVGPGRARAEVLRHESDQYEHQAGH
;
A
#
# COMPACT_ATOMS: atom_id res chain seq x y z
N MET A 1 -10.51 -23.46 -23.57
CA MET A 1 -9.76 -22.22 -23.31
C MET A 1 -10.42 -21.61 -22.10
N ASP A 2 -9.89 -21.87 -20.92
CA ASP A 2 -10.35 -21.21 -19.69
C ASP A 2 -9.88 -19.76 -19.75
N ASP A 3 -10.80 -18.84 -20.04
CA ASP A 3 -10.62 -17.42 -19.77
C ASP A 3 -10.43 -17.26 -18.26
N ARG A 4 -9.17 -17.29 -17.82
CA ARG A 4 -8.78 -16.91 -16.45
C ARG A 4 -9.07 -15.42 -16.30
N ARG A 5 -10.33 -15.08 -16.02
CA ARG A 5 -10.75 -13.73 -15.66
C ARG A 5 -9.98 -13.35 -14.41
N ILE A 6 -9.01 -12.47 -14.58
CA ILE A 6 -8.33 -11.82 -13.47
C ILE A 6 -9.31 -10.75 -12.96
N THR A 7 -9.85 -10.97 -11.77
CA THR A 7 -10.63 -9.96 -11.07
C THR A 7 -9.68 -9.10 -10.25
N VAL A 8 -9.76 -7.78 -10.46
CA VAL A 8 -9.02 -6.79 -9.66
C VAL A 8 -9.89 -6.39 -8.49
N ASP A 9 -9.29 -6.34 -7.29
CA ASP A 9 -9.96 -5.80 -6.12
C ASP A 9 -10.01 -4.27 -6.22
N PRO A 10 -11.21 -3.65 -6.20
CA PRO A 10 -11.34 -2.22 -6.41
C PRO A 10 -10.70 -1.39 -5.28
N ASP A 11 -10.82 -1.83 -4.03
CA ASP A 11 -10.26 -1.12 -2.87
C ASP A 11 -8.72 -1.22 -2.87
N GLY A 12 -8.21 -2.41 -3.22
CA GLY A 12 -6.80 -2.62 -3.50
C GLY A 12 -6.29 -1.69 -4.60
N TYR A 13 -7.03 -1.58 -5.71
CA TYR A 13 -6.63 -0.75 -6.84
C TYR A 13 -6.54 0.74 -6.46
N ASP A 14 -7.54 1.27 -5.76
CA ASP A 14 -7.54 2.67 -5.34
C ASP A 14 -6.39 2.97 -4.36
N ALA A 15 -6.14 2.07 -3.41
CA ALA A 15 -5.00 2.18 -2.50
C ALA A 15 -3.64 2.13 -3.23
N ALA A 16 -3.51 1.26 -4.23
CA ALA A 16 -2.31 1.15 -5.05
C ALA A 16 -2.05 2.44 -5.83
N MET A 17 -3.10 3.02 -6.43
CA MET A 17 -3.01 4.28 -7.17
C MET A 17 -2.62 5.44 -6.25
N GLU A 18 -3.17 5.50 -5.03
CA GLU A 18 -2.80 6.51 -4.03
C GLU A 18 -1.31 6.41 -3.66
N ALA A 19 -0.81 5.21 -3.40
CA ALA A 19 0.59 4.98 -3.02
C ALA A 19 1.57 5.22 -4.19
N LEU A 20 1.14 4.96 -5.43
CA LEU A 20 1.95 5.15 -6.64
C LEU A 20 2.22 6.64 -6.93
N VAL A 21 1.25 7.51 -6.65
CA VAL A 21 1.35 8.97 -6.92
C VAL A 21 1.80 9.79 -5.72
N MET A 22 2.12 9.14 -4.61
CA MET A 22 2.58 9.78 -3.38
C MET A 22 3.95 10.45 -3.60
N ASP A 23 4.16 11.68 -3.13
CA ASP A 23 5.51 12.27 -3.10
C ASP A 23 6.42 11.51 -2.11
N ASP A 24 7.71 11.37 -2.42
CA ASP A 24 8.66 10.72 -1.52
C ASP A 24 8.90 11.60 -0.29
N PRO A 25 8.54 11.15 0.93
CA PRO A 25 8.74 11.96 2.12
C PRO A 25 10.17 11.92 2.66
N HIS A 26 11.08 11.17 2.04
CA HIS A 26 12.46 11.02 2.48
C HIS A 26 13.46 11.71 1.53
N PRO A 27 13.49 13.06 1.47
CA PRO A 27 14.28 13.80 0.49
C PRO A 27 15.80 13.60 0.61
N ASN A 28 16.27 13.05 1.73
CA ASN A 28 17.70 12.85 2.03
C ASN A 28 18.10 11.37 2.13
N GLY A 29 17.15 10.44 2.04
CA GLY A 29 17.43 9.00 2.07
C GLY A 29 17.70 8.54 0.65
N SER A 30 18.76 7.76 0.43
CA SER A 30 19.07 7.18 -0.88
C SER A 30 18.10 6.06 -1.28
N VAL A 31 16.82 6.18 -0.93
CA VAL A 31 15.81 5.33 -1.53
C VAL A 31 15.61 5.89 -2.91
N GLU A 32 16.42 5.33 -3.79
CA GLU A 32 16.47 5.63 -5.21
C GLU A 32 15.06 5.89 -5.68
N ASP A 33 14.87 7.06 -6.28
CA ASP A 33 13.72 7.43 -7.10
C ASP A 33 13.64 6.47 -8.29
N SER A 34 13.31 5.23 -7.97
CA SER A 34 13.43 4.04 -8.77
C SER A 34 12.02 3.56 -9.00
N PRO A 35 11.61 3.34 -10.26
CA PRO A 35 10.30 2.78 -10.56
C PRO A 35 9.96 1.51 -9.76
N SER A 36 10.98 0.75 -9.36
CA SER A 36 10.83 -0.43 -8.52
C SER A 36 10.33 -0.12 -7.11
N HIS A 37 10.76 0.99 -6.52
CA HIS A 37 10.32 1.43 -5.19
C HIS A 37 8.86 1.86 -5.21
N TRP A 38 8.50 2.69 -6.18
CA TRP A 38 7.12 3.12 -6.42
C TRP A 38 6.18 1.94 -6.66
N LEU A 39 6.62 0.94 -7.42
CA LEU A 39 5.86 -0.29 -7.62
C LEU A 39 5.70 -1.10 -6.32
N ARG A 40 6.73 -1.18 -5.48
CA ARG A 40 6.63 -1.86 -4.17
C ARG A 40 5.65 -1.16 -3.24
N ARG A 41 5.67 0.18 -3.18
CA ARG A 41 4.68 0.99 -2.44
C ARG A 41 3.26 0.65 -2.88
N ALA A 42 3.02 0.67 -4.20
CA ALA A 42 1.71 0.38 -4.78
C ALA A 42 1.24 -1.06 -4.48
N LEU A 43 2.13 -2.05 -4.61
CA LEU A 43 1.81 -3.46 -4.32
C LEU A 43 1.50 -3.69 -2.85
N TYR A 44 2.26 -3.07 -1.95
CA TYR A 44 2.01 -3.16 -0.52
C TYR A 44 0.64 -2.55 -0.17
N ALA A 45 0.34 -1.36 -0.68
CA ALA A 45 -0.95 -0.70 -0.46
C ALA A 45 -2.13 -1.53 -1.00
N TYR A 46 -1.98 -2.15 -2.17
CA TYR A 46 -2.97 -3.05 -2.77
C TYR A 46 -3.31 -4.23 -1.84
N GLU A 47 -2.28 -4.95 -1.37
CA GLU A 47 -2.48 -6.13 -0.52
C GLU A 47 -2.99 -5.75 0.87
N TRP A 48 -2.54 -4.63 1.43
CA TRP A 48 -3.04 -4.11 2.69
C TRP A 48 -4.53 -3.75 2.62
N ALA A 49 -4.95 -3.03 1.59
CA ALA A 49 -6.34 -2.63 1.43
C ALA A 49 -7.26 -3.85 1.23
N LYS A 50 -6.84 -4.81 0.39
CA LYS A 50 -7.54 -6.10 0.25
C LYS A 50 -7.75 -6.81 1.57
N GLN A 51 -6.68 -6.96 2.37
CA GLN A 51 -6.78 -7.62 3.66
C GLN A 51 -7.70 -6.84 4.60
N THR A 52 -7.55 -5.52 4.67
CA THR A 52 -8.35 -4.64 5.53
C THR A 52 -9.84 -4.69 5.17
N CYS A 53 -10.19 -4.71 3.88
CA CYS A 53 -11.56 -4.87 3.42
C CYS A 53 -12.12 -6.27 3.69
N LEU A 54 -11.32 -7.33 3.53
CA LEU A 54 -11.74 -8.68 3.89
C LEU A 54 -12.09 -8.78 5.40
N TYR A 55 -11.33 -8.12 6.26
CA TYR A 55 -11.66 -8.02 7.69
C TYR A 55 -12.86 -7.08 7.97
N ALA A 56 -13.12 -6.11 7.08
CA ALA A 56 -14.27 -5.22 7.15
C ALA A 56 -15.61 -5.86 6.84
N ASP A 57 -15.64 -6.79 5.88
CA ASP A 57 -16.86 -7.52 5.57
C ASP A 57 -17.25 -8.47 6.72
N ASP A 58 -16.28 -8.90 7.53
CA ASP A 58 -16.53 -9.65 8.77
C ASP A 58 -16.93 -8.71 9.93
N HIS A 59 -16.39 -7.49 9.98
CA HIS A 59 -16.66 -6.48 11.02
C HIS A 59 -16.95 -5.10 10.39
N SER A 60 -18.23 -4.72 10.37
CA SER A 60 -18.77 -3.46 9.78
C SER A 60 -17.99 -2.16 10.04
N SER A 61 -17.15 -2.09 11.07
CA SER A 61 -16.28 -0.95 11.40
C SER A 61 -15.01 -0.84 10.56
N ALA A 62 -14.54 -1.91 9.90
CA ALA A 62 -13.29 -1.86 9.14
C ALA A 62 -13.47 -1.27 7.72
N ARG A 63 -14.70 -1.10 7.24
CA ARG A 63 -14.97 -0.49 5.92
C ARG A 63 -14.68 1.02 5.92
N GLU A 64 -14.70 1.64 7.11
CA GLU A 64 -14.27 3.01 7.35
C GLU A 64 -12.74 3.17 7.34
N MET A 65 -11.98 2.07 7.34
CA MET A 65 -10.51 2.08 7.41
C MET A 65 -9.81 2.29 6.07
N VAL A 66 -10.48 2.09 4.93
CA VAL A 66 -9.88 2.23 3.58
C VAL A 66 -10.25 3.58 2.94
N GLY A 67 -10.43 4.60 3.77
CA GLY A 67 -10.69 5.97 3.30
C GLY A 67 -9.46 6.62 2.65
N PRO A 68 -9.65 7.73 1.92
CA PRO A 68 -8.57 8.47 1.27
C PRO A 68 -7.47 8.87 2.27
N GLY A 69 -6.20 8.66 1.89
CA GLY A 69 -5.04 9.01 2.73
C GLY A 69 -4.62 7.92 3.73
N ARG A 70 -5.40 6.84 3.88
CA ARG A 70 -5.08 5.73 4.80
C ARG A 70 -4.02 4.81 4.23
N ALA A 71 -4.13 4.50 2.93
CA ALA A 71 -3.11 3.74 2.21
C ALA A 71 -1.75 4.45 2.29
N ARG A 72 -1.73 5.77 2.08
CA ARG A 72 -0.55 6.60 2.31
C ARG A 72 0.00 6.46 3.73
N ALA A 73 -0.82 6.65 4.76
CA ALA A 73 -0.36 6.59 6.14
C ALA A 73 0.25 5.21 6.48
N GLU A 74 -0.35 4.14 5.99
CA GLU A 74 0.13 2.78 6.22
C GLU A 74 1.44 2.49 5.49
N VAL A 75 1.55 2.89 4.22
CA VAL A 75 2.80 2.77 3.45
C VAL A 75 3.95 3.47 4.18
N LEU A 76 3.71 4.69 4.68
CA LEU A 76 4.73 5.45 5.40
C LEU A 76 5.15 4.78 6.71
N ARG A 77 4.20 4.21 7.44
CA ARG A 77 4.50 3.42 8.64
C ARG A 77 5.36 2.21 8.30
N HIS A 78 4.95 1.44 7.28
CA HIS A 78 5.70 0.26 6.84
C HIS A 78 7.14 0.60 6.43
N GLU A 79 7.32 1.69 5.66
CA GLU A 79 8.66 2.14 5.27
C GLU A 79 9.50 2.57 6.45
N SER A 80 8.91 3.32 7.40
CA SER A 80 9.59 3.74 8.63
C SER A 80 10.10 2.53 9.42
N ASP A 81 9.26 1.49 9.58
CA ASP A 81 9.65 0.25 10.25
C ASP A 81 10.82 -0.44 9.51
N GLN A 82 10.79 -0.48 8.17
CA GLN A 82 11.88 -1.08 7.39
C GLN A 82 13.21 -0.33 7.58
N TYR A 83 13.19 1.01 7.66
CA TYR A 83 14.39 1.80 7.92
C TYR A 83 14.96 1.55 9.31
N GLU A 84 14.12 1.48 10.35
CA GLU A 84 14.59 1.20 11.71
C GLU A 84 15.27 -0.18 11.80
N HIS A 85 14.72 -1.18 11.11
CA HIS A 85 15.33 -2.51 11.04
C HIS A 85 16.65 -2.53 10.27
N GLN A 86 16.82 -1.67 9.25
CA GLN A 86 18.06 -1.56 8.50
C GLN A 86 19.14 -0.74 9.24
N ALA A 87 18.75 0.27 10.01
CA ALA A 87 19.67 1.13 10.76
C ALA A 87 20.17 0.50 12.08
N GLY A 88 19.50 -0.56 12.57
CA GLY A 88 19.89 -1.31 13.76
C GLY A 88 20.91 -2.44 13.52
N HIS A 89 21.39 -2.63 12.29
CA HIS A 89 22.41 -3.60 11.89
C HIS A 89 23.78 -2.94 11.65
#